data_AF-A0A0D3DXM6-F1
#
_entry.id   AF-A0A0D3DXM6-F1
#
_cell.length_a   1.000
_cell.length_b   1.000
_cell.length_c   1.000
_cell.angle_alpha   90.00
_cell.angle_beta   90.00
_cell.angle_gamma   90.00
#
_symmetry.space_group_name_H-M   'P 1'
#
loop_
_entity.id
_entity.type
_entity.pdbx_description
1 polymer ?
#
loop_
_entity_poly.entity_id
_entity_poly.type
_entity_poly.pdbx_seq_one_letter_code
_entity_poly.pdbx_strand_id
1 'polypeptide(L)' 'MKEDGYEPDGCTYNTLIRAHLRGSDITTSVQLIEEMKRCGFSSDASTIKIVMDMLSSGELDKSFLNMLYGPFGDKSSSLD' A
#
# COMPACT_ATOMS: atom_id res chain seq x y z
N MET A 1 -17.00 12.84 -0.61
CA MET A 1 -16.17 13.86 0.05
C MET A 1 -14.90 14.01 -0.77
N LYS A 2 -14.87 15.05 -1.61
CA LYS A 2 -13.68 15.61 -2.25
C LYS A 2 -13.78 17.09 -1.94
N GLU A 3 -13.55 17.42 -0.69
CA GLU A 3 -13.66 18.78 -0.17
C GLU A 3 -12.31 19.04 0.50
N ASP A 4 -11.69 20.12 0.04
CA ASP A 4 -10.31 20.56 0.28
C ASP A 4 -9.21 19.82 -0.51
N GLY A 5 -8.56 20.60 -1.39
CA GLY A 5 -7.46 20.20 -2.27
C GLY A 5 -6.15 19.97 -1.54
N TYR A 6 -6.16 19.11 -0.52
CA TYR A 6 -4.95 18.56 0.07
C TYR A 6 -4.67 17.22 -0.60
N GLU A 7 -3.59 17.18 -1.40
CA GLU A 7 -3.06 15.89 -1.85
C GLU A 7 -2.71 15.05 -0.61
N PRO A 8 -3.21 13.80 -0.53
CA PRO A 8 -2.89 12.92 0.58
C PRO A 8 -1.37 12.75 0.67
N ASP A 9 -0.83 13.02 1.86
CA ASP A 9 0.57 12.77 2.17
C ASP A 9 0.82 11.30 2.52
N GLY A 10 2.08 10.92 2.69
CA GLY A 10 2.44 9.57 3.10
C GLY A 10 1.75 9.12 4.40
N CYS A 11 1.50 10.02 5.35
CA CYS A 11 0.80 9.70 6.60
C CYS A 11 -0.69 9.37 6.36
N THR A 12 -1.32 10.07 5.42
CA THR A 12 -2.71 9.87 5.00
C THR A 12 -2.87 8.51 4.35
N TYR A 13 -2.01 8.17 3.39
CA TYR A 13 -2.02 6.83 2.76
C TYR A 13 -1.82 5.72 3.78
N ASN A 14 -0.79 5.82 4.63
CA ASN A 14 -0.55 4.82 5.67
C ASN A 14 -1.75 4.67 6.61
N THR A 15 -2.42 5.77 6.98
CA THR A 15 -3.61 5.71 7.82
C THR A 15 -4.76 4.97 7.14
N LEU A 16 -5.03 5.29 5.87
CA LEU A 16 -6.09 4.64 5.08
C LEU A 16 -5.79 3.15 4.85
N ILE A 17 -4.57 2.81 4.46
CA ILE A 17 -4.15 1.41 4.24
C ILE A 17 -4.38 0.59 5.51
N ARG A 18 -3.94 1.06 6.68
CA ARG A 18 -4.17 0.34 7.95
C ARG A 18 -5.65 0.18 8.27
N ALA A 19 -6.48 1.18 7.96
CA ALA A 19 -7.92 1.11 8.19
C ALA A 19 -8.58 0.03 7.32
N HIS A 20 -8.24 -0.03 6.03
CA HIS A 20 -8.74 -1.06 5.11
C HIS A 20 -8.21 -2.46 5.45
N LEU A 21 -6.93 -2.60 5.81
CA LEU A 21 -6.36 -3.88 6.26
C LEU A 21 -7.09 -4.45 7.48
N ARG A 22 -7.43 -3.60 8.46
CA ARG A 22 -8.21 -3.99 9.64
C ARG A 22 -9.66 -4.37 9.33
N GLY A 23 -10.20 -3.85 8.23
CA GLY A 23 -11.51 -4.24 7.71
C GLY A 23 -11.46 -5.44 6.76
N SER A 24 -10.30 -6.10 6.61
CA SER A 24 -10.05 -7.16 5.63
C SER A 24 -10.33 -6.74 4.18
N ASP A 25 -10.33 -5.44 3.91
CA ASP A 25 -10.49 -4.88 2.57
C ASP A 25 -9.13 -4.81 1.87
N ILE A 26 -8.70 -5.98 1.41
CA ILE A 26 -7.39 -6.17 0.79
C ILE A 26 -7.33 -5.44 -0.56
N THR A 27 -8.43 -5.44 -1.32
CA THR A 27 -8.49 -4.84 -2.65
C THR A 27 -8.24 -3.33 -2.60
N THR A 28 -8.92 -2.61 -1.71
CA THR A 28 -8.67 -1.16 -1.57
C THR A 28 -7.31 -0.87 -0.96
N SER A 29 -6.82 -1.72 -0.05
CA SER A 29 -5.47 -1.60 0.50
C SER A 29 -4.39 -1.67 -0.58
N VAL A 30 -4.53 -2.56 -1.58
CA VAL A 30 -3.60 -2.65 -2.73
C VAL A 30 -3.60 -1.35 -3.54
N GLN A 31 -4.79 -0.85 -3.90
CA GLN A 31 -4.93 0.38 -4.70
C GLN A 31 -4.25 1.57 -4.02
N LEU A 32 -4.43 1.71 -2.69
CA LEU A 32 -3.81 2.76 -1.91
C LEU A 32 -2.28 2.62 -1.83
N ILE A 33 -1.75 1.39 -1.75
CA ILE A 33 -0.29 1.15 -1.76
C ILE A 33 0.31 1.53 -3.13
N GLU A 34 -0.36 1.17 -4.22
CA GLU A 34 0.09 1.56 -5.57
C GLU A 34 0.06 3.08 -5.77
N GLU A 35 -1.01 3.74 -5.32
CA GLU A 35 -1.13 5.20 -5.38
C GLU A 35 -0.07 5.90 -4.52
N MET A 36 0.13 5.44 -3.27
CA MET A 36 1.17 5.94 -2.38
C MET A 36 2.56 5.88 -3.03
N LYS A 37 2.89 4.76 -3.69
CA LYS A 37 4.16 4.60 -4.41
C LYS A 37 4.25 5.50 -5.64
N ARG A 38 3.16 5.68 -6.39
CA ARG A 38 3.11 6.61 -7.53
C ARG A 38 3.35 8.06 -7.09
N CYS A 39 2.93 8.42 -5.89
CA CYS A 39 3.18 9.72 -5.27
C CYS A 39 4.59 9.83 -4.63
N GLY A 40 5.42 8.77 -4.69
CA GLY A 40 6.77 8.77 -4.11
C GLY A 40 6.81 8.56 -2.60
N PHE A 41 5.70 8.16 -1.98
CA PHE A 41 5.63 7.87 -0.56
C PHE A 41 5.92 6.40 -0.26
N SER A 42 6.34 6.14 0.98
CA SER A 42 6.68 4.81 1.46
C SER A 42 5.79 4.39 2.64
N SER A 43 5.59 3.08 2.74
CA SER A 43 4.87 2.47 3.86
C SER A 43 5.63 2.64 5.17
N ASP A 44 4.94 3.01 6.25
CA ASP A 44 5.55 3.12 7.56
C ASP A 44 5.64 1.76 8.29
N ALA A 45 6.46 1.70 9.33
CA ALA A 45 6.70 0.48 10.10
C ALA A 45 5.42 -0.12 10.71
N SER A 46 4.44 0.71 11.07
CA SER A 46 3.14 0.28 11.60
C SER A 46 2.32 -0.44 10.53
N THR A 47 2.30 0.09 9.30
CA THR A 47 1.63 -0.54 8.15
C THR A 47 2.27 -1.89 7.84
N ILE A 48 3.61 -1.94 7.81
CA ILE A 48 4.37 -3.19 7.62
C ILE A 48 4.03 -4.22 8.71
N LYS A 49 3.97 -3.79 9.98
CA LYS A 49 3.65 -4.69 11.10
C LYS A 49 2.29 -5.36 10.91
N ILE A 50 1.25 -4.61 10.52
CA ILE A 50 -0.08 -5.19 10.28
C ILE A 50 -0.02 -6.22 9.15
N VAL A 51 0.68 -5.92 8.06
CA VAL A 51 0.84 -6.89 6.97
C VAL A 51 1.55 -8.16 7.45
N MET A 52 2.59 -8.05 8.27
CA MET A 52 3.29 -9.21 8.85
C MET A 52 2.38 -10.04 9.76
N ASP A 53 1.56 -9.39 10.58
CA ASP A 53 0.61 -10.06 11.46
C ASP A 53 -0.44 -10.84 10.63
N MET A 54 -0.98 -10.23 9.57
CA MET A 54 -1.96 -10.85 8.66
C MET A 54 -1.36 -11.96 7.78
N LEU A 55 -0.07 -11.87 7.44
CA LEU A 55 0.65 -12.96 6.77
C LEU A 55 0.82 -14.16 7.71
N SER A 56 1.08 -13.88 8.98
CA SER A 56 1.25 -14.91 10.00
C SER A 56 -0.07 -15.60 10.33
N SER A 57 -1.20 -14.90 10.21
CA SER A 57 -2.55 -15.47 10.35
C SER A 57 -3.03 -16.20 9.08
N GLY A 58 -2.36 -16.01 7.94
CA GLY A 58 -2.73 -16.59 6.65
C GLY A 58 -3.83 -15.82 5.91
N GLU A 59 -4.16 -14.61 6.34
CA GLU A 59 -5.14 -13.73 5.68
C GLU A 59 -4.55 -13.01 4.45
N LEU A 60 -3.22 -12.90 4.39
CA LEU A 60 -2.49 -12.31 3.27
C LEU A 60 -1.50 -13.29 2.66
N ASP A 61 -1.11 -12.99 1.41
CA ASP A 61 -0.04 -13.67 0.69
C ASP A 61 1.23 -12.79 0.63
N LYS A 62 2.41 -13.43 0.49
CA LYS A 62 3.70 -12.73 0.41
C LYS A 62 3.78 -11.71 -0.73
N SER A 63 2.96 -11.84 -1.77
CA SER A 63 2.77 -10.81 -2.80
C SER A 63 2.45 -9.42 -2.22
N PHE A 64 1.75 -9.36 -1.08
CA PHE A 64 1.45 -8.10 -0.40
C PHE A 64 2.68 -7.39 0.14
N LEU A 65 3.65 -8.13 0.67
CA LEU A 65 4.96 -7.57 1.06
C LEU A 65 5.73 -7.07 -0.16
N ASN A 66 5.66 -7.81 -1.27
CA ASN A 66 6.31 -7.37 -2.50
C ASN A 66 5.70 -6.06 -3.02
N MET A 67 4.41 -5.79 -2.78
CA MET A 67 3.83 -4.49 -3.09
C MET A 67 4.39 -3.36 -2.22
N LEU A 68 4.60 -3.60 -0.92
CA LEU A 68 5.18 -2.62 0.01
C LEU A 68 6.67 -2.31 -0.27
N TYR A 69 7.47 -3.33 -0.57
CA TYR A 69 8.94 -3.23 -0.66
C TYR A 69 9.49 -3.31 -2.07
N GLY A 70 8.72 -3.85 -3.02
CA GLY A 70 9.21 -4.09 -4.37
C GLY A 70 9.51 -2.77 -5.09
N PRO A 71 10.50 -2.75 -6.00
CA PRO A 71 10.71 -1.60 -6.87
C PRO A 71 9.39 -1.26 -7.57
N PHE A 72 9.14 0.03 -7.83
CA PHE A 72 8.08 0.42 -8.75
C PHE A 72 8.31 -0.39 -10.03
N GLY A 73 7.34 -1.23 -10.39
CA GLY A 73 7.52 -2.32 -11.35
C GLY A 73 8.42 -1.88 -12.51
N ASP A 74 9.45 -2.67 -12.77
CA ASP A 74 10.42 -2.43 -13.83
C ASP A 74 9.67 -2.18 -15.14
N LYS A 75 9.52 -0.91 -15.53
CA LYS A 75 9.11 -0.52 -16.87
C LYS A 75 10.34 -0.51 -17.76
N SER A 76 11.01 -1.65 -17.90
CA SER A 76 12.06 -1.85 -18.90
C SER A 76 11.76 -3.10 -19.73
N SER A 77 10.71 -3.01 -20.55
CA SER A 77 10.54 -3.71 -21.86
C SER A 77 9.12 -3.40 -22.34
N SER A 78 8.84 -2.67 -23.42
CA SER A 78 9.59 -2.53 -24.67
C SER A 78 9.95 -1.09 -25.00
N LEU A 79 11.24 -0.85 -25.26
CA LEU A 79 11.62 -0.12 -26.46
C LEU A 79 11.57 -1.16 -27.60
N ASP A 80 10.51 -1.11 -28.40
CA ASP A 80 10.37 -1.30 -29.86
C ASP A 80 8.88 -1.50 -30.18
#